data_AF-D3B2H2-F1
#
_entry.id   AF-D3B2H2-F1
#
_cell.length_a   1.000
_cell.length_b   1.000
_cell.length_c   1.000
_cell.angle_alpha   90.00
_cell.angle_beta   90.00
_cell.angle_gamma   90.00
#
_symmetry.space_group_name_H-M   'P 1'
#
loop_
_entity.id
_entity.type
_entity.pdbx_description
1 polymer ?
#
loop_
_entity_poly.entity_id
_entity_poly.type
_entity_poly.pdbx_seq_one_letter_code
_entity_poly.pdbx_strand_id
1 'polypeptide(L)' 'MKSKFFYILIILSLLIVGLVKSQNDNLKCPRMNDPTQYGTCADTCSEIEECSNGELCCSNGYGHSCMKGVLSE' A
#
# COMPACT_ATOMS: atom_id res chain seq x y z
N MET A 1 20.29 25.56 -22.58
CA MET A 1 19.98 25.66 -21.13
C MET A 1 18.71 24.90 -20.70
N LYS A 2 17.65 24.85 -21.52
CA LYS A 2 16.39 24.15 -21.18
C LYS A 2 16.49 22.62 -21.09
N SER A 3 17.32 22.00 -21.95
CA SER A 3 17.52 20.54 -21.96
C SER A 3 18.24 20.02 -20.70
N LYS A 4 19.33 20.67 -20.25
CA LYS A 4 20.02 20.29 -19.01
C LYS A 4 19.12 20.43 -17.77
N PHE A 5 18.29 21.48 -17.74
CA PHE A 5 17.30 21.66 -16.68
C PHE A 5 16.25 20.54 -16.66
N PHE A 6 15.76 20.14 -17.83
CA PHE A 6 14.81 19.02 -17.96
C PHE A 6 15.41 17.69 -17.48
N TYR A 7 16.67 17.40 -17.84
CA TYR A 7 17.39 16.23 -17.32
C TYR A 7 17.58 16.28 -15.80
N ILE A 8 17.89 17.45 -15.23
CA ILE A 8 18.01 17.63 -13.78
C ILE A 8 16.68 17.35 -13.08
N LEU A 9 15.56 17.83 -13.62
CA LEU A 9 14.23 17.57 -13.06
C LEU A 9 13.87 16.08 -13.08
N ILE A 10 14.17 15.38 -14.19
CA ILE A 10 13.94 13.93 -14.30
C ILE A 10 14.79 13.17 -13.28
N ILE A 11 16.07 13.47 -13.17
CA ILE A 11 16.96 12.82 -12.20
C ILE A 11 16.47 13.07 -10.77
N LEU A 12 16.07 14.30 -10.45
CA LEU A 12 15.54 14.65 -9.14
C LEU A 12 14.26 13.86 -8.83
N SER A 13 13.35 13.71 -9.80
CA SER A 13 12.12 12.93 -9.65
C SER A 13 12.37 11.42 -9.42
N LEU A 14 13.38 10.84 -10.07
CA LEU A 14 13.74 9.44 -9.86
C LEU A 14 14.40 9.21 -8.49
N LEU A 15 15.21 10.16 -8.04
CA LEU A 15 15.84 10.12 -6.73
C LEU A 15 14.81 10.21 -5.60
N ILE A 16 13.81 11.10 -5.70
CA ILE A 16 12.75 11.20 -4.68
C ILE A 16 11.90 9.93 -4.63
N VAL A 17 11.55 9.32 -5.77
CA VAL A 17 10.78 8.06 -5.81
C VAL A 17 11.59 6.91 -5.19
N GLY A 18 12.90 6.84 -5.43
CA GLY A 18 13.76 5.82 -4.83
C GLY A 18 13.89 5.91 -3.31
N LEU A 19 13.71 7.10 -2.72
CA LEU A 19 13.73 7.32 -1.28
C LEU A 19 12.39 7.03 -0.61
N VAL A 20 11.28 7.10 -1.35
CA VAL A 20 9.93 6.75 -0.88
C VAL A 20 9.66 5.29 -1.27
N LYS A 21 10.42 4.36 -0.71
CA LYS A 21 10.11 2.94 -0.83
C LYS A 21 8.99 2.61 0.16
N SER A 22 7.91 1.98 -0.33
CA SER A 22 6.65 1.81 0.40
C SER A 22 6.87 1.10 1.75
N GLN A 23 6.14 1.57 2.77
CA GLN A 23 6.16 0.95 4.08
C GLN A 23 5.32 -0.33 3.98
N ASN A 24 5.88 -1.47 4.42
CA ASN A 24 5.26 -2.81 4.53
C ASN A 24 5.77 -3.92 3.56
N ASP A 25 6.97 -3.79 2.99
CA ASP A 25 7.61 -4.81 2.13
C ASP A 25 7.63 -6.25 2.71
N ASN A 26 7.60 -6.40 4.04
CA ASN A 26 7.68 -7.70 4.74
C ASN A 26 6.36 -8.17 5.39
N LEU A 27 5.27 -7.42 5.21
CA LEU A 27 3.97 -7.78 5.76
C LEU A 27 3.11 -8.47 4.70
N LYS A 28 2.23 -9.37 5.16
CA LYS A 28 1.17 -9.98 4.35
C LYS A 28 -0.18 -9.83 5.04
N CYS A 29 -1.24 -9.86 4.25
CA CYS A 29 -2.60 -9.88 4.79
C CYS A 29 -2.79 -11.08 5.72
N PRO A 30 -3.39 -10.90 6.90
CA PRO A 30 -3.73 -12.02 7.77
C PRO A 30 -4.74 -12.92 7.05
N ARG A 31 -4.69 -14.22 7.35
CA ARG A 31 -5.73 -15.14 6.87
C ARG A 31 -7.04 -14.80 7.55
N MET A 32 -8.08 -14.55 6.75
CA MET A 32 -9.45 -14.46 7.24
C MET A 32 -9.91 -15.85 7.64
N ASN A 33 -9.99 -16.10 8.94
CA ASN A 33 -10.43 -17.39 9.49
C ASN A 33 -11.95 -17.42 9.77
N ASP A 34 -12.63 -16.28 9.65
CA ASP A 34 -14.03 -16.14 9.99
C ASP A 34 -14.88 -16.00 8.70
N PRO A 35 -15.59 -17.06 8.28
CA PRO A 35 -16.50 -17.00 7.14
C PRO A 35 -17.78 -16.18 7.42
N THR A 36 -17.98 -15.72 8.66
CA THR A 36 -19.16 -14.96 9.08
C THR A 36 -18.98 -13.45 9.09
N GLN A 37 -17.83 -12.93 8.65
CA GLN A 37 -17.71 -11.51 8.29
C GLN A 37 -18.48 -11.20 7.00
N TYR A 38 -19.80 -11.34 7.08
CA TYR A 38 -20.75 -10.85 6.10
C TYR A 38 -20.84 -9.33 6.26
N GLY A 39 -19.98 -8.61 5.53
CA GLY A 39 -20.00 -7.16 5.44
C GLY A 39 -20.82 -6.65 4.26
N THR A 40 -21.12 -5.35 4.26
CA THR A 40 -21.55 -4.66 3.03
C THR A 40 -20.40 -4.64 2.05
N CYS A 41 -20.68 -4.80 0.75
CA CYS A 41 -19.66 -4.63 -0.28
C CYS A 41 -19.17 -3.17 -0.28
N ALA A 42 -18.01 -2.95 0.31
CA ALA A 42 -17.43 -1.62 0.47
C ALA A 42 -15.91 -1.72 0.45
N ASP A 43 -15.30 -0.92 -0.42
CA ASP A 43 -13.87 -0.69 -0.44
C ASP A 43 -13.58 0.58 0.35
N THR A 44 -12.89 0.42 1.48
CA THR A 44 -12.47 1.54 2.35
C THR A 44 -11.02 1.96 2.12
N CYS A 45 -10.29 1.16 1.32
CA CYS A 45 -8.95 1.44 0.83
C CYS A 45 -8.78 0.78 -0.54
N SER A 46 -7.82 1.25 -1.32
CA SER A 46 -7.34 0.55 -2.53
C SER A 46 -5.82 0.33 -2.53
N GLU A 47 -5.08 1.22 -1.88
CA GLU A 47 -3.62 1.20 -1.77
C GLU A 47 -3.17 1.10 -0.30
N ILE A 48 -1.92 0.69 -0.06
CA ILE A 48 -1.36 0.53 1.29
C ILE A 48 -1.21 1.91 1.96
N GLU A 49 -0.92 2.92 1.16
CA GLU A 49 -0.71 4.31 1.53
C GLU A 49 -1.97 4.98 2.11
N GLU A 50 -3.15 4.41 1.85
CA GLU A 50 -4.42 4.85 2.42
C GLU A 50 -4.62 4.33 3.86
N CYS A 51 -3.84 3.33 4.28
CA CYS A 51 -3.93 2.70 5.58
C CYS A 51 -2.91 3.27 6.58
N SER A 52 -3.14 3.03 7.88
CA SER A 52 -2.18 3.45 8.90
C SER A 52 -0.89 2.63 8.82
N ASN A 53 0.21 3.15 9.38
CA ASN A 53 1.49 2.43 9.39
C ASN A 53 1.35 0.99 9.95
N GLY A 54 1.93 0.02 9.24
CA GLY A 54 1.85 -1.41 9.58
C GLY A 54 0.51 -2.08 9.22
N GLU A 55 -0.38 -1.38 8.52
CA GLU A 55 -1.60 -1.95 7.95
C GLU A 55 -1.47 -2.11 6.44
N LEU A 56 -2.17 -3.12 5.93
CA LEU A 56 -2.27 -3.43 4.53
C LEU A 56 -3.72 -3.29 4.09
N CYS A 57 -3.92 -2.80 2.87
CA CYS A 57 -5.23 -2.86 2.25
C CYS A 57 -5.51 -4.29 1.80
N CYS A 58 -6.39 -4.98 2.51
CA CYS A 58 -6.63 -6.41 2.35
C CYS A 58 -8.09 -6.69 2.00
N SER A 59 -8.31 -7.70 1.15
CA SER A 59 -9.66 -8.15 0.86
C SER A 59 -10.27 -8.85 2.07
N ASN A 60 -11.52 -8.49 2.39
CA ASN A 60 -12.35 -9.16 3.39
C ASN A 60 -13.43 -10.06 2.78
N GLY A 61 -13.34 -10.34 1.47
CA GLY A 61 -14.32 -11.16 0.73
C GLY A 61 -15.50 -10.39 0.14
N TYR A 62 -15.81 -9.19 0.66
CA TYR A 62 -16.89 -8.31 0.15
C TYR A 62 -16.37 -6.95 -0.35
N GLY A 63 -15.12 -6.62 -0.04
CA GLY A 63 -14.41 -5.43 -0.48
C GLY A 63 -13.02 -5.42 0.15
N HIS A 64 -12.47 -4.23 0.35
CA HIS A 64 -11.16 -4.01 0.95
C HIS A 64 -11.23 -3.16 2.22
N SER A 65 -10.42 -3.56 3.19
CA SER A 65 -10.28 -2.85 4.46
C SER A 65 -8.83 -2.87 4.94
N CYS A 66 -8.43 -1.82 5.66
CA CYS A 66 -7.14 -1.76 6.31
C CYS A 66 -7.07 -2.79 7.44
N MET A 67 -6.11 -3.70 7.36
CA MET A 67 -5.88 -4.77 8.33
C MET A 67 -4.44 -4.74 8.80
N LYS A 68 -4.19 -5.05 10.08
CA LYS A 68 -2.82 -5.23 10.58
C LYS A 68 -2.13 -6.35 9.79
N GLY A 69 -1.03 -6.00 9.13
CA GLY A 69 -0.23 -6.95 8.40
C GLY A 69 0.50 -7.90 9.37
N VAL A 70 0.70 -9.14 8.95
CA VAL A 70 1.52 -10.12 9.67
C VAL A 70 2.87 -10.25 8.98
N LEU A 71 3.95 -10.38 9.74
CA LEU A 71 5.27 -10.63 9.17
C LEU A 71 5.26 -11.98 8.44
N SER A 72 5.75 -11.99 7.20
CA SER A 72 6.01 -13.26 6.51
C SER A 72 7.46 -13.67 6.72
N GLU A 73 7.67 -14.74 7.48
CA GLU A 73 8.94 -15.47 7.58
C GLU A 73 9.34 -16.14 6.26
#